data_AF-A0A1G6NZ91-F1
#
_entry.id   AF-A0A1G6NZ91-F1
#
_cell.length_a   1.000
_cell.length_b   1.000
_cell.length_c   1.000
_cell.angle_alpha   90.00
_cell.angle_beta   90.00
_cell.angle_gamma   90.00
#
_symmetry.space_group_name_H-M   'P 1'
#
loop_
_entity.id
_entity.type
_entity.pdbx_description
1 polymer ?
#
loop_
_entity_poly.entity_id
_entity_poly.type
_entity_poly.pdbx_seq_one_letter_code
_entity_poly.pdbx_strand_id
1 'polypeptide(L)' 'MALNREWHRAHRMPPRATREQRIKWHVAHAAACACRPVPDSIKADVEKLRKHRGKT' A
#
# COMPACT_ATOMS: atom_id res chain seq x y z
N MET A 1 -3.50 -11.14 -10.56
CA MET A 1 -3.07 -9.83 -11.10
C MET A 1 -1.61 -9.90 -11.56
N ALA A 2 -1.28 -9.28 -12.69
CA ALA A 2 0.10 -9.12 -13.12
C ALA A 2 0.84 -8.13 -12.20
N LEU A 3 2.10 -8.43 -11.87
CA LEU A 3 2.98 -7.56 -11.11
C LEU A 3 3.34 -6.30 -11.92
N ASN A 4 3.00 -5.12 -11.42
CA ASN A 4 3.50 -3.85 -11.98
C ASN A 4 4.97 -3.64 -11.58
N ARG A 5 5.89 -4.16 -12.40
CA ARG A 5 7.34 -4.15 -12.14
C ARG A 5 7.91 -2.73 -12.03
N GLU A 6 7.40 -1.80 -12.83
CA GLU A 6 7.86 -0.41 -12.83
C GLU A 6 7.49 0.28 -11.53
N TRP A 7 6.25 0.09 -11.06
CA TRP A 7 5.82 0.62 -9.78
C TRP A 7 6.67 0.09 -8.62
N HIS A 8 6.99 -1.20 -8.61
CA HIS A 8 7.87 -1.76 -7.57
C HIS A 8 9.32 -1.26 -7.65
N ARG A 9 9.81 -0.85 -8.82
CA ARG A 9 11.14 -0.25 -8.96
C ARG A 9 11.16 1.17 -8.38
N ALA A 10 10.14 1.97 -8.65
CA ALA A 10 10.01 3.34 -8.16
C ALA A 10 9.59 3.42 -6.69
N HIS A 11 8.72 2.52 -6.23
CA HIS A 11 8.14 2.51 -4.89
C HIS A 11 8.56 1.25 -4.13
N ARG A 12 9.85 1.12 -3.83
CA ARG A 12 10.32 0.05 -2.93
C ARG A 12 9.93 0.35 -1.48
N MET A 13 9.51 -0.68 -0.76
CA MET A 13 9.29 -0.57 0.69
C MET A 13 10.64 -0.31 1.38
N PRO A 14 10.75 0.73 2.23
CA PRO A 14 11.96 0.94 3.02
C PRO A 14 12.23 -0.25 3.95
N PRO A 15 13.49 -0.66 4.15
CA PRO A 15 13.84 -1.83 4.98
C PRO A 15 13.50 -1.64 6.46
N ARG A 16 13.38 -0.39 6.94
CA ARG A 16 12.94 -0.04 8.30
C ARG A 16 11.71 0.86 8.27
N ALA A 17 10.77 0.54 7.39
CA ALA A 17 9.54 1.31 7.27
C ALA A 17 8.78 1.36 8.60
N THR A 18 8.48 2.57 9.06
CA THR A 18 7.55 2.79 10.17
C THR A 18 6.18 2.23 9.81
N ARG A 19 5.34 2.00 10.82
CA ARG A 19 3.97 1.50 10.61
C ARG A 19 3.20 2.38 9.62
N GLU A 20 3.30 3.70 9.77
CA GLU A 20 2.66 4.67 8.89
C GLU A 20 3.19 4.61 7.45
N GLN A 21 4.51 4.51 7.26
CA GLN A 21 5.11 4.35 5.94
C GLN A 21 4.61 3.06 5.27
N ARG A 22 4.52 1.97 6.03
CA ARG A 22 3.96 0.69 5.56
C ARG A 22 2.51 0.85 5.11
N ILE A 23 1.67 1.49 5.92
CA ILE A 23 0.27 1.75 5.60
C ILE A 23 0.15 2.56 4.32
N LYS A 24 0.84 3.70 4.22
CA LYS A 24 0.83 4.57 3.03
C LYS A 24 1.30 3.84 1.77
N TRP A 25 2.36 3.04 1.90
CA TRP A 25 2.87 2.21 0.81
C TRP A 25 1.83 1.19 0.34
N HIS A 26 1.18 0.47 1.28
CA HIS A 26 0.15 -0.52 0.94
C HIS A 26 -1.10 0.11 0.31
N VAL A 27 -1.49 1.33 0.72
CA VAL A 27 -2.56 2.09 0.05
C VAL A 27 -2.21 2.36 -1.42
N ALA A 28 -0.99 2.85 -1.69
CA ALA A 28 -0.53 3.11 -3.06
C ALA A 28 -0.38 1.82 -3.88
N HIS A 29 0.20 0.78 -3.28
CA HIS A 29 0.37 -0.54 -3.89
C HIS A 29 -0.97 -1.15 -4.31
N ALA A 30 -1.99 -1.09 -3.44
CA ALA A 30 -3.31 -1.62 -3.72
C ALA A 30 -4.03 -0.89 -4.87
N ALA A 31 -3.67 0.38 -5.14
CA ALA A 31 -4.22 1.14 -6.26
C ALA A 31 -3.46 0.91 -7.58
N ALA A 32 -2.13 0.71 -7.53
CA ALA A 32 -1.28 0.65 -8.72
C ALA A 32 -0.94 -0.77 -9.20
N CYS A 33 -0.94 -1.77 -8.30
CA CYS A 33 -0.44 -3.11 -8.59
C CYS A 33 -1.34 -4.20 -7.99
N ALA A 34 -1.62 -4.13 -6.69
CA ALA A 34 -2.40 -5.11 -5.94
C ALA A 34 -1.93 -6.57 -6.13
N CYS A 35 -0.63 -6.79 -6.42
CA CYS A 35 -0.10 -8.13 -6.67
C CYS A 35 -0.10 -9.04 -5.43
N ARG A 36 -0.16 -8.43 -4.24
CA ARG A 36 -0.25 -9.12 -2.95
C ARG A 36 -1.29 -8.47 -2.04
N PRO A 37 -1.98 -9.26 -1.21
CA PRO A 37 -2.91 -8.75 -0.22
C PRO A 37 -2.18 -7.92 0.85
N VAL A 38 -2.94 -7.01 1.47
CA VAL A 38 -2.45 -6.20 2.60
C VAL A 38 -2.33 -7.10 3.84
N PRO A 39 -1.22 -7.04 4.60
CA PRO A 39 -1.06 -7.80 5.83
C PRO A 39 -2.15 -7.48 6.86
N ASP A 40 -2.70 -8.49 7.54
CA ASP A 40 -3.80 -8.32 8.52
C ASP A 40 -3.49 -7.31 9.63
N SER A 41 -2.25 -7.24 10.09
CA SER A 41 -1.80 -6.33 11.17
C SER A 41 -1.88 -4.83 10.84
N ILE A 42 -2.03 -4.47 9.56
CA ILE A 42 -2.23 -3.07 9.11
C ILE A 42 -3.44 -2.90 8.19
N LYS A 43 -4.19 -3.97 7.93
CA LYS A 43 -5.30 -4.00 6.97
C LYS A 43 -6.37 -2.97 7.32
N ALA A 44 -6.79 -2.91 8.59
CA ALA A 44 -7.78 -1.95 9.07
C ALA A 44 -7.35 -0.49 8.83
N ASP A 45 -6.09 -0.14 9.13
CA ASP A 45 -5.57 1.21 8.91
C ASP A 45 -5.48 1.56 7.43
N VAL A 46 -5.06 0.61 6.58
CA VAL A 46 -5.00 0.78 5.12
C VAL A 46 -6.39 1.00 4.54
N GLU A 47 -7.39 0.22 4.95
CA GLU A 47 -8.78 0.40 4.53
C GLU A 47 -9.36 1.74 4.99
N LYS A 48 -9.10 2.13 6.25
CA LYS A 48 -9.49 3.44 6.78
C LYS A 48 -8.92 4.55 5.91
N LEU A 49 -7.62 4.53 5.63
CA LEU A 49 -6.95 5.57 4.84
C LEU A 49 -7.44 5.61 3.39
N ARG A 50 -7.77 4.45 2.78
CA ARG A 50 -8.38 4.39 1.44
C ARG A 50 -9.75 5.08 1.41
N LYS A 51 -10.60 4.85 2.42
CA LYS A 51 -11.94 5.44 2.51
C LYS A 51 -11.90 6.96 2.71
N HIS A 52 -10.93 7.47 3.47
CA HIS A 52 -10.77 8.91 3.67
C HIS A 52 -10.28 9.66 2.41
N ARG A 53 -9.46 9.02 1.56
CA ARG A 53 -8.95 9.66 0.32
C ARG A 53 -10.01 9.83 -0.79
N GLY A 54 -11.10 9.07 -0.76
CA GLY A 54 -12.17 9.16 -1.76
C GLY A 54 -13.32 10.09 -1.37
N LYS A 55 -13.15 10.89 -0.30
CA LYS A 55 -14.20 11.73 0.28
C LYS A 55 -13.92 13.24 0.13
N THR A 56 -13.06 13.59 -0.83
CA THR A 56 -12.69 14.97 -1.17
C THR A 56 -13.13 15.29 -2.58
#